data_AF-A0A2N5UXZ4-F1
#
_entry.id   AF-A0A2N5UXZ4-F1
#
_cell.length_a   1.000
_cell.length_b   1.000
_cell.length_c   1.000
_cell.angle_alpha   90.00
_cell.angle_beta   90.00
_cell.angle_gamma   90.00
#
_symmetry.space_group_name_H-M   'P 1'
#
loop_
_entity.id
_entity.type
_entity.pdbx_description
1 polymer ?
#
loop_
_entity_poly.entity_id
_entity_poly.type
_entity_poly.pdbx_seq_one_letter_code
_entity_poly.pdbx_strand_id
1 'polypeptide(L)'
;MRILTYAVRKAMALAAPQPSQQQDSEEHTIACANTSDHEQKRTAKRARLDHDDDDDGEEPFYLSQDDLPAGMTKYWAQRRRLFSKFDEGIKMDKESWYSVTPEAIAKQTAARARCKVIVDGFCGAGGNAIQFAFTCDKVIAIDKDPNKIKLARSNAAVYGVAHKIEFICADFLGWMAQLSSAQIASIDVVFLSPPWGGMDYLKPSGPNVSDSGHYYKLNQLEPIDGFELFKRARKVTERIIFYLPRHMDLKDLARLAHLLPPSSDNPHPHFAMEVEENWMNEKCKALTVYFGSLVSNPSPPSP
;
A
#
# COMPACT_ATOMS: atom_id res chain seq x y z
N MET A 1 4.59 16.61 0.47
CA MET A 1 4.91 15.25 0.98
C MET A 1 5.43 15.39 2.39
N ARG A 2 4.75 14.82 3.39
CA ARG A 2 5.24 14.74 4.77
C ARG A 2 6.00 13.43 4.95
N ILE A 3 7.27 13.46 5.35
CA ILE A 3 8.01 12.23 5.70
C ILE A 3 8.13 12.18 7.24
N LEU A 4 7.59 11.13 7.87
CA LEU A 4 7.78 10.87 9.30
C LEU A 4 9.08 10.10 9.59
N THR A 5 10.19 10.60 9.04
CA THR A 5 11.53 10.10 9.32
C THR A 5 11.98 10.59 10.70
N TYR A 6 12.17 9.66 11.64
CA TYR A 6 12.90 9.93 12.88
C TYR A 6 14.30 10.50 12.58
N ALA A 7 14.91 10.06 11.47
CA ALA A 7 16.16 10.58 10.93
C ALA A 7 16.12 12.08 10.58
N VAL A 8 15.05 12.62 9.98
CA VAL A 8 14.95 14.06 9.65
C VAL A 8 14.79 14.89 10.92
N ARG A 9 14.02 14.44 11.91
CA ARG A 9 13.95 15.11 13.22
C ARG A 9 15.32 15.19 13.89
N LYS A 10 16.11 14.11 13.84
CA LYS A 10 17.47 14.07 14.39
C LYS A 10 18.46 14.92 13.58
N ALA A 11 18.38 14.91 12.26
CA ALA A 11 19.23 15.70 11.38
C ALA A 11 18.95 17.21 11.49
N MET A 12 17.67 17.63 11.54
CA MET A 12 17.31 19.05 11.68
C MET A 12 17.63 19.59 13.08
N ALA A 13 17.52 18.78 14.14
CA ALA A 13 17.97 19.17 15.48
C ALA A 13 19.50 19.37 15.57
N LEU A 14 20.28 18.68 14.72
CA LEU A 14 21.73 18.84 14.62
C LEU A 14 22.17 19.94 13.64
N ALA A 15 21.25 20.50 12.85
CA ALA A 15 21.54 21.40 11.73
C ALA A 15 20.88 22.79 11.86
N ALA A 16 20.39 23.17 13.04
CA ALA A 16 19.74 24.46 13.27
C ALA A 16 20.78 25.57 13.58
N PRO A 17 20.94 26.60 12.72
CA PRO A 17 21.77 27.77 13.02
C PRO A 17 21.02 28.81 13.88
N GLN A 18 21.76 29.64 14.61
CA GLN A 18 21.23 30.82 15.32
C GLN A 18 21.10 32.06 14.38
N PRO A 19 20.27 33.07 14.73
CA PRO A 19 19.66 33.95 13.72
C PRO A 19 20.34 35.31 13.48
N SER A 20 20.48 35.68 12.20
CA SER A 20 20.53 37.05 11.61
C SER A 20 20.82 36.90 10.09
N GLN A 21 20.46 37.80 9.15
CA GLN A 21 19.53 38.94 9.09
C GLN A 21 19.07 39.12 7.60
N GLN A 22 18.11 40.01 7.32
CA GLN A 22 17.46 40.22 6.00
C GLN A 22 18.34 40.88 4.92
N GLN A 23 17.96 40.74 3.64
CA GLN A 23 17.58 41.90 2.78
C GLN A 23 16.87 41.51 1.46
N ASP A 24 16.12 42.47 0.90
CA ASP A 24 15.02 42.31 -0.07
C ASP A 24 15.38 42.51 -1.56
N SER A 25 14.46 42.19 -2.48
CA SER A 25 14.03 43.09 -3.59
C SER A 25 12.85 42.55 -4.44
N GLU A 26 12.08 43.47 -5.03
CA GLU A 26 10.82 43.30 -5.78
C GLU A 26 10.98 43.83 -7.24
N GLU A 27 10.05 43.79 -8.21
CA GLU A 27 8.66 43.31 -8.39
C GLU A 27 8.47 43.02 -9.91
N HIS A 28 7.41 42.30 -10.33
CA HIS A 28 6.45 42.76 -11.37
C HIS A 28 5.55 41.70 -12.02
N THR A 29 4.30 42.13 -12.23
CA THR A 29 3.11 41.43 -12.72
C THR A 29 2.84 41.65 -14.22
N ILE A 30 1.93 40.84 -14.82
CA ILE A 30 0.80 41.24 -15.71
C ILE A 30 -0.04 39.99 -16.10
N ALA A 31 -1.27 40.17 -16.61
CA ALA A 31 -2.42 39.27 -16.43
C ALA A 31 -2.95 38.47 -17.66
N CYS A 32 -3.75 37.44 -17.34
CA CYS A 32 -4.93 36.79 -17.98
C CYS A 32 -5.28 36.94 -19.49
N ALA A 33 -5.71 35.85 -20.15
CA ALA A 33 -7.15 35.52 -20.39
C ALA A 33 -7.43 34.26 -21.30
N ASN A 34 -8.47 33.48 -20.93
CA ASN A 34 -9.45 32.58 -21.62
C ASN A 34 -9.24 32.10 -23.10
N THR A 35 -9.73 30.93 -23.59
CA THR A 35 -11.15 30.47 -23.64
C THR A 35 -11.39 28.96 -23.98
N SER A 36 -12.57 28.45 -23.54
CA SER A 36 -13.53 27.48 -24.18
C SER A 36 -13.21 26.00 -24.52
N ASP A 37 -13.82 25.10 -23.73
CA ASP A 37 -14.80 24.03 -24.06
C ASP A 37 -14.77 23.20 -25.37
N HIS A 38 -14.91 21.86 -25.22
CA HIS A 38 -16.10 21.13 -25.70
C HIS A 38 -16.29 19.72 -25.09
N GLU A 39 -17.51 19.38 -24.64
CA GLU A 39 -17.94 18.01 -24.29
C GLU A 39 -18.23 17.13 -25.53
N GLN A 40 -18.13 15.80 -25.39
CA GLN A 40 -19.15 14.87 -25.92
C GLN A 40 -19.18 13.50 -25.19
N LYS A 41 -20.34 12.82 -25.24
CA LYS A 41 -20.76 11.71 -24.35
C LYS A 41 -21.13 10.42 -25.14
N ARG A 42 -21.37 9.33 -24.39
CA ARG A 42 -22.10 8.06 -24.72
C ARG A 42 -21.23 6.91 -25.29
N THR A 43 -21.48 5.61 -25.01
CA THR A 43 -22.42 4.93 -24.07
C THR A 43 -21.88 3.52 -23.75
N ALA A 44 -22.16 3.00 -22.54
CA ALA A 44 -21.70 1.67 -22.12
C ALA A 44 -22.72 0.55 -22.37
N LYS A 45 -22.24 -0.70 -22.56
CA LYS A 45 -23.04 -1.92 -22.51
C LYS A 45 -22.47 -2.84 -21.42
N ARG A 46 -23.35 -3.38 -20.58
CA ARG A 46 -23.04 -3.90 -19.23
C ARG A 46 -23.00 -5.42 -19.25
N ALA A 47 -21.88 -6.02 -18.87
CA ALA A 47 -21.80 -7.44 -18.50
C ALA A 47 -21.79 -7.56 -16.98
N ARG A 48 -22.52 -8.53 -16.43
CA ARG A 48 -22.39 -8.95 -15.03
C ARG A 48 -21.30 -10.01 -15.00
N LEU A 49 -20.49 -10.01 -13.95
CA LEU A 49 -19.63 -11.15 -13.63
C LEU A 49 -20.24 -11.81 -12.40
N ASP A 50 -20.53 -13.10 -12.54
CA ASP A 50 -21.01 -13.93 -11.46
C ASP A 50 -19.83 -14.29 -10.53
N HIS A 51 -20.16 -14.65 -9.29
CA HIS A 51 -19.21 -14.88 -8.21
C HIS A 51 -19.03 -16.39 -8.05
N ASP A 52 -18.00 -16.95 -8.67
CA ASP A 52 -17.70 -18.38 -8.55
C ASP A 52 -17.02 -18.64 -7.20
N ASP A 53 -17.78 -19.17 -6.24
CA ASP A 53 -17.28 -19.73 -4.97
C ASP A 53 -16.56 -21.06 -5.24
N ASP A 54 -15.38 -20.99 -5.88
CA ASP A 54 -14.47 -22.12 -6.10
C ASP A 54 -13.80 -22.55 -4.77
N ASP A 55 -14.59 -23.12 -3.85
CA ASP A 55 -14.12 -23.92 -2.73
C ASP A 55 -14.18 -25.40 -3.13
N ASP A 56 -13.22 -25.83 -3.95
CA ASP A 56 -13.04 -27.20 -4.45
C ASP A 56 -12.75 -28.26 -3.35
N GLY A 57 -12.61 -27.82 -2.10
CA GLY A 57 -12.27 -28.65 -0.95
C GLY A 57 -10.79 -29.05 -0.87
N GLU A 58 -9.94 -28.57 -1.79
CA GLU A 58 -8.49 -28.83 -1.71
C GLU A 58 -7.82 -27.89 -0.70
N GLU A 59 -7.04 -28.48 0.21
CA GLU A 59 -6.20 -27.76 1.16
C GLU A 59 -5.17 -26.85 0.44
N PRO A 60 -4.90 -25.62 0.94
CA PRO A 60 -3.85 -24.77 0.38
C PRO A 60 -2.47 -25.44 0.43
N PHE A 61 -1.68 -25.22 -0.60
CA PHE A 61 -0.26 -25.56 -0.61
C PHE A 61 0.54 -24.58 0.27
N TYR A 62 1.28 -25.11 1.23
CA TYR A 62 2.15 -24.35 2.12
C TYR A 62 3.45 -25.12 2.40
N LEU A 63 4.47 -24.42 2.91
CA LEU A 63 5.72 -25.05 3.34
C LEU A 63 5.69 -25.34 4.84
N SER A 64 5.94 -26.58 5.23
CA SER A 64 6.22 -26.95 6.62
C SER A 64 7.60 -26.42 7.06
N GLN A 65 8.00 -26.70 8.31
CA GLN A 65 9.36 -26.40 8.75
C GLN A 65 10.41 -27.17 7.93
N ASP A 66 10.13 -28.43 7.61
CA ASP A 66 11.08 -29.36 7.02
C ASP A 66 11.22 -29.15 5.49
N ASP A 67 10.18 -28.60 4.86
CA ASP A 67 10.19 -28.21 3.44
C ASP A 67 10.80 -26.82 3.18
N LEU A 68 11.14 -26.08 4.24
CA LEU A 68 11.58 -24.69 4.10
C LEU A 68 13.02 -24.61 3.57
N PRO A 69 13.30 -23.90 2.45
CA PRO A 69 14.66 -23.78 1.92
C PRO A 69 15.63 -23.17 2.93
N ALA A 70 16.86 -23.68 3.00
CA ALA A 70 17.88 -23.25 3.98
C ALA A 70 18.15 -21.72 3.99
N GLY A 71 17.99 -21.04 2.85
CA GLY A 71 18.09 -19.57 2.76
C GLY A 71 16.96 -18.79 3.45
N MET A 72 15.90 -19.48 3.89
CA MET A 72 14.69 -18.91 4.51
C MET A 72 14.58 -19.17 6.02
N THR A 73 15.51 -19.88 6.66
CA THR A 73 15.52 -20.12 8.13
C THR A 73 15.40 -18.84 8.96
N LYS A 74 15.91 -17.71 8.46
CA LYS A 74 15.76 -16.37 9.06
C LYS A 74 14.30 -15.91 9.19
N TYR A 75 13.41 -16.35 8.29
CA TYR A 75 11.98 -16.07 8.32
C TYR A 75 11.26 -17.00 9.30
N TRP A 76 11.62 -18.29 9.32
CA TRP A 76 11.11 -19.25 10.32
C TRP A 76 11.40 -18.81 11.76
N ALA A 77 12.62 -18.34 12.03
CA ALA A 77 13.00 -17.76 13.32
C ALA A 77 12.21 -16.49 13.69
N GLN A 78 11.58 -15.83 12.72
CA GLN A 78 10.76 -14.63 12.89
C GLN A 78 9.26 -14.88 12.66
N ARG A 79 8.82 -16.13 12.48
CA ARG A 79 7.43 -16.46 12.09
C ARG A 79 6.36 -15.84 13.01
N ARG A 80 6.61 -15.82 14.33
CA ARG A 80 5.75 -15.17 15.34
C ARG A 80 5.67 -13.63 15.25
N ARG A 81 6.54 -12.99 14.46
CA ARG A 81 6.49 -11.56 14.11
C ARG A 81 5.73 -11.32 12.80
N LEU A 82 5.64 -12.34 11.94
CA LEU A 82 4.81 -12.30 10.73
C LEU A 82 3.34 -12.52 11.11
N PHE A 83 3.08 -13.54 11.93
CA PHE A 83 1.78 -13.83 12.54
C PHE A 83 1.98 -14.24 14.01
N SER A 84 1.40 -13.51 14.96
CA SER A 84 1.47 -13.83 16.40
C SER A 84 0.88 -15.21 16.71
N LYS A 85 -0.21 -15.57 16.01
CA LYS A 85 -0.89 -16.87 16.11
C LYS A 85 -0.25 -17.97 15.26
N PHE A 86 1.03 -17.85 14.86
CA PHE A 86 1.63 -18.77 13.89
C PHE A 86 1.45 -20.25 14.27
N ASP A 87 1.73 -20.60 15.53
CA ASP A 87 1.67 -21.98 15.99
C ASP A 87 0.21 -22.49 16.21
N GLU A 88 -0.81 -21.67 15.96
CA GLU A 88 -2.24 -22.05 15.97
C GLU A 88 -2.75 -22.55 14.60
N GLY A 89 -1.85 -22.78 13.63
CA GLY A 89 -2.18 -23.36 12.32
C GLY A 89 -2.05 -22.41 11.13
N ILE A 90 -1.21 -21.37 11.22
CA ILE A 90 -0.94 -20.48 10.09
C ILE A 90 -0.16 -21.18 8.98
N LYS A 91 -0.63 -21.02 7.76
CA LYS A 91 -0.06 -21.61 6.54
C LYS A 91 0.58 -20.50 5.69
N MET A 92 1.77 -20.76 5.15
CA MET A 92 2.48 -19.85 4.24
C MET A 92 3.23 -20.64 3.17
N ASP A 93 3.07 -20.23 1.92
CA ASP A 93 3.91 -20.69 0.81
C ASP A 93 5.27 -19.95 0.78
N LYS A 94 6.14 -20.37 -0.14
CA LYS A 94 7.49 -19.82 -0.35
C LYS A 94 7.52 -18.30 -0.49
N GLU A 95 6.51 -17.71 -1.13
CA GLU A 95 6.42 -16.28 -1.38
C GLU A 95 5.97 -15.52 -0.13
N SER A 96 4.94 -16.03 0.53
CA SER A 96 4.34 -15.44 1.73
C SER A 96 5.39 -15.22 2.83
N TRP A 97 6.37 -16.13 2.96
CA TRP A 97 7.48 -16.01 3.91
C TRP A 97 8.32 -14.72 3.77
N TYR A 98 8.43 -14.13 2.57
CA TYR A 98 9.14 -12.87 2.37
C TYR A 98 8.24 -11.68 2.01
N SER A 99 7.03 -11.91 1.50
CA SER A 99 6.08 -10.87 1.08
C SER A 99 5.10 -10.42 2.17
N VAL A 100 4.77 -11.27 3.16
CA VAL A 100 3.80 -10.91 4.22
C VAL A 100 4.29 -9.72 5.04
N THR A 101 3.41 -8.71 5.18
CA THR A 101 3.64 -7.58 6.08
C THR A 101 3.66 -8.06 7.53
N PRO A 102 4.72 -7.78 8.32
CA PRO A 102 4.78 -8.18 9.72
C PRO A 102 3.60 -7.64 10.53
N GLU A 103 3.02 -8.46 11.41
CA GLU A 103 1.73 -8.19 12.05
C GLU A 103 1.65 -6.81 12.73
N ALA A 104 2.71 -6.38 13.39
CA ALA A 104 2.75 -5.07 14.07
C ALA A 104 2.58 -3.89 13.09
N ILE A 105 3.16 -3.99 11.89
CA ILE A 105 3.05 -2.98 10.82
C ILE A 105 1.64 -3.04 10.21
N ALA A 106 1.13 -4.24 9.95
CA ALA A 106 -0.23 -4.43 9.45
C ALA A 106 -1.28 -3.88 10.42
N LYS A 107 -1.10 -4.07 11.75
CA LYS A 107 -1.95 -3.47 12.80
C LYS A 107 -1.92 -1.95 12.81
N GLN A 108 -0.74 -1.34 12.71
CA GLN A 108 -0.61 0.12 12.63
C GLN A 108 -1.33 0.69 11.40
N THR A 109 -1.12 0.05 10.24
CA THR A 109 -1.78 0.43 8.98
C THR A 109 -3.30 0.26 9.09
N ALA A 110 -3.79 -0.84 9.65
CA ALA A 110 -5.21 -1.12 9.84
C ALA A 110 -5.89 -0.14 10.82
N ALA A 111 -5.18 0.36 11.84
CA ALA A 111 -5.69 1.39 12.73
C ALA A 111 -5.93 2.73 11.99
N ARG A 112 -5.02 3.10 11.07
CA ARG A 112 -5.17 4.28 10.20
C ARG A 112 -6.20 4.09 9.08
N ALA A 113 -6.39 2.85 8.63
CA ALA A 113 -7.28 2.49 7.51
C ALA A 113 -8.77 2.37 7.87
N ARG A 114 -9.16 2.53 9.15
CA ARG A 114 -10.52 2.27 9.65
C ARG A 114 -11.61 2.91 8.77
N CYS A 115 -12.48 2.07 8.24
CA CYS A 115 -13.61 2.43 7.37
C CYS A 115 -14.69 1.33 7.39
N LYS A 116 -15.72 1.43 6.55
CA LYS A 116 -16.71 0.36 6.40
C LYS A 116 -16.19 -0.71 5.45
N VAL A 117 -15.80 -0.33 4.23
CA VAL A 117 -15.32 -1.25 3.19
C VAL A 117 -13.91 -0.89 2.75
N ILE A 118 -12.98 -1.82 2.90
CA ILE A 118 -11.62 -1.72 2.38
C ILE A 118 -11.32 -2.83 1.38
N VAL A 119 -10.67 -2.49 0.28
CA VAL A 119 -10.12 -3.44 -0.69
C VAL A 119 -8.63 -3.63 -0.44
N ASP A 120 -8.20 -4.86 -0.18
CA ASP A 120 -6.81 -5.29 -0.21
C ASP A 120 -6.56 -5.91 -1.59
N GLY A 121 -5.96 -5.13 -2.51
CA GLY A 121 -5.86 -5.50 -3.93
C GLY A 121 -4.78 -6.52 -4.27
N PHE A 122 -3.95 -6.92 -3.31
CA PHE A 122 -2.84 -7.87 -3.48
C PHE A 122 -2.62 -8.61 -2.16
N CYS A 123 -3.64 -9.34 -1.70
CA CYS A 123 -3.72 -9.74 -0.29
C CYS A 123 -2.72 -10.83 0.12
N GLY A 124 -2.16 -11.59 -0.84
CA GLY A 124 -1.27 -12.72 -0.56
C GLY A 124 -1.92 -13.70 0.43
N ALA A 125 -1.14 -14.23 1.38
CA ALA A 125 -1.65 -15.07 2.48
C ALA A 125 -2.42 -14.31 3.59
N GLY A 126 -2.95 -13.11 3.30
CA GLY A 126 -3.92 -12.40 4.14
C GLY A 126 -3.36 -11.50 5.24
N GLY A 127 -2.05 -11.22 5.26
CA GLY A 127 -1.39 -10.50 6.38
C GLY A 127 -2.01 -9.15 6.73
N ASN A 128 -2.32 -8.31 5.72
CA ASN A 128 -2.97 -7.02 5.92
C ASN A 128 -4.50 -7.17 6.04
N ALA A 129 -5.14 -7.90 5.12
CA ALA A 129 -6.57 -8.24 5.16
C ALA A 129 -7.08 -8.71 6.55
N ILE A 130 -6.32 -9.57 7.25
CA ILE A 130 -6.66 -10.03 8.61
C ILE A 130 -6.68 -8.87 9.60
N GLN A 131 -5.71 -7.95 9.55
CA GLN A 131 -5.67 -6.79 10.46
C GLN A 131 -6.76 -5.76 10.11
N PHE A 132 -7.05 -5.58 8.82
CA PHE A 132 -8.19 -4.77 8.37
C PHE A 132 -9.53 -5.31 8.86
N ALA A 133 -9.73 -6.64 8.92
CA ALA A 133 -10.96 -7.22 9.43
C ALA A 133 -11.19 -6.96 10.93
N PHE A 134 -10.14 -6.67 11.72
CA PHE A 134 -10.30 -6.23 13.10
C PHE A 134 -10.73 -4.77 13.24
N THR A 135 -10.49 -3.91 12.24
CA THR A 135 -10.78 -2.46 12.34
C THR A 135 -11.91 -1.97 11.44
N CYS A 136 -12.16 -2.63 10.30
CA CYS A 136 -13.22 -2.29 9.34
C CYS A 136 -14.43 -3.23 9.47
N ASP A 137 -15.55 -2.83 8.86
CA ASP A 137 -16.79 -3.62 8.86
C ASP A 137 -16.68 -4.81 7.88
N LYS A 138 -16.13 -4.57 6.68
CA LYS A 138 -15.89 -5.56 5.62
C LYS A 138 -14.55 -5.33 4.92
N VAL A 139 -13.89 -6.43 4.56
CA VAL A 139 -12.69 -6.45 3.70
C VAL A 139 -13.04 -7.18 2.40
N ILE A 140 -12.55 -6.68 1.27
CA ILE A 140 -12.51 -7.41 0.00
C ILE A 140 -11.03 -7.72 -0.27
N ALA A 141 -10.64 -8.98 -0.16
CA ALA A 141 -9.28 -9.45 -0.29
C ALA A 141 -9.09 -10.14 -1.66
N ILE A 142 -8.20 -9.57 -2.48
CA ILE A 142 -8.03 -9.97 -3.87
C ILE A 142 -6.59 -10.42 -4.09
N ASP A 143 -6.45 -11.58 -4.72
CA ASP A 143 -5.19 -12.06 -5.29
C ASP A 143 -5.48 -12.86 -6.57
N LYS A 144 -4.53 -12.90 -7.50
CA LYS A 144 -4.65 -13.64 -8.76
C LYS A 144 -4.27 -15.12 -8.61
N ASP A 145 -3.55 -15.45 -7.54
CA ASP A 145 -3.10 -16.81 -7.25
C ASP A 145 -4.14 -17.50 -6.34
N PRO A 146 -4.83 -18.56 -6.81
CA PRO A 146 -5.86 -19.24 -6.02
C PRO A 146 -5.27 -19.84 -4.74
N ASN A 147 -3.98 -20.21 -4.71
CA ASN A 147 -3.35 -20.68 -3.49
C ASN A 147 -3.23 -19.58 -2.44
N LYS A 148 -2.96 -18.33 -2.83
CA LYS A 148 -2.95 -17.18 -1.91
C LYS A 148 -4.33 -16.96 -1.29
N ILE A 149 -5.39 -17.09 -2.08
CA ILE A 149 -6.77 -17.02 -1.60
C ILE A 149 -7.08 -18.12 -0.58
N LYS A 150 -6.74 -19.39 -0.88
CA LYS A 150 -6.92 -20.51 0.06
C LYS A 150 -6.10 -20.30 1.35
N LEU A 151 -4.86 -19.81 1.26
CA LEU A 151 -4.01 -19.44 2.40
C LEU A 151 -4.62 -18.29 3.23
N ALA A 152 -5.08 -17.21 2.60
CA ALA A 152 -5.68 -16.08 3.27
C ALA A 152 -6.97 -16.47 4.01
N ARG A 153 -7.83 -17.30 3.39
CA ARG A 153 -9.05 -17.86 3.98
C ARG A 153 -8.71 -18.69 5.23
N SER A 154 -7.75 -19.63 5.12
CA SER A 154 -7.28 -20.45 6.24
C SER A 154 -6.68 -19.61 7.37
N ASN A 155 -5.83 -18.64 7.06
CA ASN A 155 -5.19 -17.78 8.06
C ASN A 155 -6.20 -16.86 8.76
N ALA A 156 -7.17 -16.31 8.04
CA ALA A 156 -8.23 -15.50 8.62
C ALA A 156 -9.16 -16.30 9.55
N ALA A 157 -9.32 -17.61 9.32
CA ALA A 157 -10.04 -18.50 10.23
C ALA A 157 -9.30 -18.67 11.56
N VAL A 158 -7.97 -18.84 11.55
CA VAL A 158 -7.13 -18.90 12.78
C VAL A 158 -7.24 -17.62 13.62
N TYR A 159 -7.39 -16.46 12.97
CA TYR A 159 -7.65 -15.18 13.64
C TYR A 159 -9.14 -14.92 13.99
N GLY A 160 -10.05 -15.80 13.59
CA GLY A 160 -11.50 -15.68 13.87
C GLY A 160 -12.25 -14.62 13.05
N VAL A 161 -11.62 -14.07 12.00
CA VAL A 161 -12.12 -12.91 11.24
C VAL A 161 -12.55 -13.20 9.80
N ALA A 162 -12.41 -14.44 9.33
CA ALA A 162 -12.77 -14.83 7.95
C ALA A 162 -14.18 -14.39 7.52
N HIS A 163 -15.16 -14.41 8.44
CA HIS A 163 -16.55 -13.99 8.19
C HIS A 163 -16.73 -12.51 7.80
N LYS A 164 -15.70 -11.66 7.94
CA LYS A 164 -15.68 -10.26 7.50
C LYS A 164 -15.00 -10.04 6.15
N ILE A 165 -14.40 -11.08 5.58
CA ILE A 165 -13.55 -10.98 4.40
C ILE A 165 -14.23 -11.68 3.23
N GLU A 166 -14.54 -10.93 2.18
CA GLU A 166 -14.87 -11.47 0.86
C GLU A 166 -13.56 -11.77 0.14
N PHE A 167 -13.32 -13.04 -0.22
CA PHE A 167 -12.08 -13.48 -0.86
C PHE A 167 -12.33 -13.69 -2.36
N ILE A 168 -11.59 -13.00 -3.22
CA ILE A 168 -11.80 -13.04 -4.67
C ILE A 168 -10.51 -13.45 -5.37
N CYS A 169 -10.54 -14.59 -6.07
CA CYS A 169 -9.45 -15.02 -6.95
C CYS A 169 -9.55 -14.30 -8.29
N ALA A 170 -8.85 -13.17 -8.45
CA ALA A 170 -8.89 -12.36 -9.67
C ALA A 170 -7.62 -11.51 -9.87
N ASP A 171 -7.33 -11.17 -11.13
CA ASP A 171 -6.42 -10.06 -11.41
C ASP A 171 -7.07 -8.73 -10.97
N PHE A 172 -6.40 -8.02 -10.06
CA PHE A 172 -6.93 -6.79 -9.46
C PHE A 172 -7.14 -5.66 -10.48
N LEU A 173 -6.36 -5.60 -11.56
CA LEU A 173 -6.54 -4.58 -12.60
C LEU A 173 -7.80 -4.86 -13.44
N GLY A 174 -8.03 -6.13 -13.78
CA GLY A 174 -9.25 -6.61 -14.43
C GLY A 174 -10.48 -6.37 -13.56
N TRP A 175 -10.40 -6.74 -12.27
CA TRP A 175 -11.47 -6.54 -11.29
C TRP A 175 -11.85 -5.06 -11.15
N MET A 176 -10.86 -4.16 -10.97
CA MET A 176 -11.11 -2.71 -10.92
C MET A 176 -11.79 -2.17 -12.18
N ALA A 177 -11.42 -2.68 -13.37
CA ALA A 177 -11.98 -2.25 -14.65
C ALA A 177 -13.45 -2.69 -14.86
N GLN A 178 -13.91 -3.67 -14.08
CA GLN A 178 -15.27 -4.24 -14.17
C GLN A 178 -16.25 -3.67 -13.13
N LEU A 179 -15.75 -2.87 -12.17
CA LEU A 179 -16.60 -2.28 -11.13
C LEU A 179 -17.65 -1.33 -11.71
N SER A 180 -18.90 -1.52 -11.29
CA SER A 180 -19.96 -0.55 -11.53
C SER A 180 -19.82 0.68 -10.61
N SER A 181 -20.40 1.81 -11.01
CA SER A 181 -20.38 3.05 -10.21
C SER A 181 -20.96 2.87 -8.80
N ALA A 182 -21.89 1.95 -8.61
CA ALA A 182 -22.46 1.63 -7.29
C ALA A 182 -21.46 0.87 -6.40
N GLN A 183 -20.64 -0.02 -6.97
CA GLN A 183 -19.58 -0.71 -6.23
C GLN A 183 -18.45 0.28 -5.89
N ILE A 184 -18.04 1.13 -6.84
CA ILE A 184 -17.05 2.20 -6.61
C ILE A 184 -17.51 3.09 -5.44
N ALA A 185 -18.76 3.57 -5.46
CA ALA A 185 -19.31 4.41 -4.39
C ALA A 185 -19.45 3.71 -3.03
N SER A 186 -19.28 2.39 -2.95
CA SER A 186 -19.31 1.61 -1.70
C SER A 186 -17.93 1.33 -1.10
N ILE A 187 -16.85 1.58 -1.85
CA ILE A 187 -15.47 1.31 -1.42
C ILE A 187 -14.89 2.57 -0.77
N ASP A 188 -14.65 2.52 0.54
CA ASP A 188 -14.04 3.65 1.25
C ASP A 188 -12.54 3.77 0.92
N VAL A 189 -11.80 2.65 1.04
CA VAL A 189 -10.33 2.62 1.05
C VAL A 189 -9.81 1.53 0.11
N VAL A 190 -8.70 1.82 -0.59
CA VAL A 190 -7.93 0.82 -1.35
C VAL A 190 -6.52 0.74 -0.78
N PHE A 191 -6.13 -0.47 -0.35
CA PHE A 191 -4.78 -0.82 0.06
C PHE A 191 -4.05 -1.53 -1.08
N LEU A 192 -2.81 -1.11 -1.34
CA LEU A 192 -1.96 -1.59 -2.42
C LEU A 192 -0.64 -2.13 -1.85
N SER A 193 -0.46 -3.46 -1.92
CA SER A 193 0.83 -4.14 -1.67
C SER A 193 1.25 -5.00 -2.88
N PRO A 194 1.44 -4.40 -4.08
CA PRO A 194 1.84 -5.14 -5.27
C PRO A 194 3.20 -5.85 -5.11
N PRO A 195 3.50 -6.88 -5.92
CA PRO A 195 4.82 -7.51 -5.93
C PRO A 195 5.95 -6.54 -6.29
N TRP A 196 7.09 -6.69 -5.61
CA TRP A 196 8.26 -5.82 -5.76
C TRP A 196 9.40 -6.46 -6.59
N GLY A 197 9.19 -7.63 -7.19
CA GLY A 197 10.27 -8.47 -7.75
C GLY A 197 10.92 -9.43 -6.73
N GLY A 198 10.15 -9.89 -5.74
CA GLY A 198 10.59 -10.87 -4.75
C GLY A 198 11.74 -10.40 -3.85
N MET A 199 12.59 -11.31 -3.39
CA MET A 199 13.74 -10.98 -2.52
C MET A 199 14.82 -10.14 -3.22
N ASP A 200 14.81 -10.07 -4.54
CA ASP A 200 15.84 -9.43 -5.37
C ASP A 200 15.60 -7.93 -5.60
N TYR A 201 14.48 -7.37 -5.13
CA TYR A 201 14.17 -5.93 -5.15
C TYR A 201 15.24 -5.02 -4.51
N LEU A 202 16.14 -5.61 -3.72
CA LEU A 202 17.28 -4.94 -3.08
C LEU A 202 18.55 -4.90 -3.94
N LYS A 203 18.65 -5.73 -4.98
CA LYS A 203 19.82 -5.80 -5.85
C LYS A 203 19.80 -4.65 -6.87
N PRO A 204 20.96 -4.06 -7.22
CA PRO A 204 21.05 -3.09 -8.30
C PRO A 204 20.56 -3.66 -9.63
N SER A 205 19.70 -2.92 -10.31
CA SER A 205 19.23 -3.26 -11.66
C SER A 205 20.17 -2.68 -12.73
N GLY A 206 21.12 -3.48 -13.24
CA GLY A 206 21.89 -3.17 -14.45
C GLY A 206 23.39 -3.47 -14.38
N PRO A 207 24.10 -3.49 -15.53
CA PRO A 207 25.51 -3.88 -15.63
C PRO A 207 26.52 -2.79 -15.19
N ASN A 208 26.08 -1.54 -15.05
CA ASN A 208 26.93 -0.39 -14.73
C ASN A 208 26.61 0.16 -13.33
N VAL A 209 27.04 -0.54 -12.28
CA VAL A 209 26.83 -0.11 -10.89
C VAL A 209 28.05 0.66 -10.40
N SER A 210 28.03 2.00 -10.54
CA SER A 210 28.84 2.87 -9.70
C SER A 210 28.30 2.87 -8.26
N ASP A 211 29.17 3.09 -7.26
CA ASP A 211 28.87 3.08 -5.80
C ASP A 211 27.79 4.09 -5.34
N SER A 212 27.21 4.86 -6.25
CA SER A 212 26.00 5.67 -6.05
C SER A 212 24.79 4.78 -5.74
N GLY A 213 24.30 4.83 -4.51
CA GLY A 213 23.27 3.93 -3.97
C GLY A 213 22.04 3.68 -4.87
N HIS A 214 21.67 2.41 -5.00
CA HIS A 214 20.50 1.95 -5.75
C HIS A 214 19.19 2.28 -5.03
N TYR A 215 18.33 3.05 -5.69
CA TYR A 215 16.95 3.34 -5.24
C TYR A 215 15.93 2.62 -6.11
N TYR A 216 14.92 2.04 -5.48
CA TYR A 216 13.80 1.38 -6.15
C TYR A 216 12.91 2.42 -6.84
N LYS A 217 12.51 2.15 -8.08
CA LYS A 217 11.69 3.03 -8.91
C LYS A 217 10.25 2.54 -8.94
N LEU A 218 9.26 3.44 -9.00
CA LEU A 218 7.85 3.00 -9.06
C LEU A 218 7.53 2.20 -10.32
N ASN A 219 8.27 2.40 -11.42
CA ASN A 219 8.11 1.64 -12.65
C ASN A 219 8.66 0.21 -12.60
N GLN A 220 9.31 -0.20 -11.49
CA GLN A 220 9.77 -1.57 -11.25
C GLN A 220 8.71 -2.44 -10.55
N LEU A 221 7.59 -1.86 -10.10
CA LEU A 221 6.48 -2.62 -9.53
C LEU A 221 5.80 -3.50 -10.59
N GLU A 222 5.28 -4.63 -10.13
CA GLU A 222 4.49 -5.57 -10.93
C GLU A 222 3.02 -5.56 -10.45
N PRO A 223 2.03 -5.98 -11.26
CA PRO A 223 2.14 -6.38 -12.67
C PRO A 223 2.25 -5.20 -13.64
N ILE A 224 2.18 -3.96 -13.15
CA ILE A 224 2.29 -2.73 -13.94
C ILE A 224 3.04 -1.64 -13.18
N ASP A 225 3.53 -0.65 -13.92
CA ASP A 225 4.10 0.60 -13.39
C ASP A 225 3.26 1.20 -12.24
N GLY A 226 3.94 1.55 -11.14
CA GLY A 226 3.32 2.03 -9.91
C GLY A 226 2.55 3.34 -10.04
N PHE A 227 2.90 4.22 -10.98
CA PHE A 227 2.11 5.42 -11.27
C PHE A 227 0.80 5.06 -11.98
N GLU A 228 0.82 4.08 -12.89
CA GLU A 228 -0.40 3.59 -13.55
C GLU A 228 -1.30 2.81 -12.58
N LEU A 229 -0.73 1.98 -11.70
CA LEU A 229 -1.48 1.32 -10.62
C LEU A 229 -2.17 2.36 -9.72
N PHE A 230 -1.44 3.38 -9.30
CA PHE A 230 -1.99 4.48 -8.50
C PHE A 230 -3.13 5.23 -9.22
N LYS A 231 -2.94 5.57 -10.50
CA LYS A 231 -3.98 6.21 -11.33
C LYS A 231 -5.24 5.36 -11.47
N ARG A 232 -5.12 4.03 -11.51
CA ARG A 232 -6.27 3.12 -11.55
C ARG A 232 -6.99 3.05 -10.21
N ALA A 233 -6.26 2.86 -9.11
CA ALA A 233 -6.83 2.90 -7.76
C ALA A 233 -7.52 4.25 -7.46
N ARG A 234 -6.99 5.37 -7.98
CA ARG A 234 -7.61 6.71 -7.87
C ARG A 234 -8.98 6.84 -8.55
N LYS A 235 -9.32 5.98 -9.51
CA LYS A 235 -10.66 5.91 -10.10
C LYS A 235 -11.68 5.18 -9.21
N VAL A 236 -11.19 4.49 -8.17
CA VAL A 236 -12.02 3.81 -7.17
C VAL A 236 -12.21 4.68 -5.93
N THR A 237 -11.15 5.26 -5.37
CA THR A 237 -11.24 6.13 -4.18
C THR A 237 -10.11 7.19 -4.11
N GLU A 238 -10.32 8.21 -3.28
CA GLU A 238 -9.30 9.18 -2.85
C GLU A 238 -8.39 8.60 -1.75
N ARG A 239 -8.94 7.69 -0.92
CA ARG A 239 -8.32 7.17 0.29
C ARG A 239 -7.50 5.92 -0.05
N ILE A 240 -6.27 6.14 -0.49
CA ILE A 240 -5.36 5.07 -0.89
C ILE A 240 -4.26 4.90 0.16
N ILE A 241 -3.87 3.64 0.38
CA ILE A 241 -2.68 3.27 1.15
C ILE A 241 -1.77 2.46 0.22
N PHE A 242 -0.51 2.87 0.10
CA PHE A 242 0.46 2.22 -0.79
C PHE A 242 1.66 1.71 0.03
N TYR A 243 1.78 0.40 0.14
CA TYR A 243 2.87 -0.28 0.84
C TYR A 243 4.01 -0.60 -0.13
N LEU A 244 5.18 0.00 0.12
CA LEU A 244 6.27 0.12 -0.86
C LEU A 244 7.63 -0.34 -0.29
N PRO A 245 8.60 -0.69 -1.16
CA PRO A 245 9.99 -0.91 -0.79
C PRO A 245 10.58 0.16 0.14
N ARG A 246 11.40 -0.23 1.12
CA ARG A 246 12.03 0.71 2.05
C ARG A 246 13.02 1.71 1.43
N HIS A 247 13.45 1.47 0.19
CA HIS A 247 14.47 2.24 -0.52
C HIS A 247 13.94 2.86 -1.82
N MET A 248 12.67 3.27 -1.83
CA MET A 248 12.08 4.04 -2.93
C MET A 248 12.90 5.31 -3.26
N ASP A 249 12.96 5.66 -4.54
CA ASP A 249 13.38 6.99 -4.97
C ASP A 249 12.34 8.03 -4.53
N LEU A 250 12.77 8.98 -3.69
CA LEU A 250 11.93 10.07 -3.20
C LEU A 250 11.44 10.99 -4.33
N LYS A 251 12.10 11.01 -5.50
CA LYS A 251 11.63 11.72 -6.70
C LYS A 251 10.37 11.07 -7.29
N ASP A 252 10.26 9.75 -7.21
CA ASP A 252 9.08 9.02 -7.67
C ASP A 252 7.91 9.20 -6.70
N LEU A 253 8.17 9.22 -5.39
CA LEU A 253 7.16 9.62 -4.39
C LEU A 253 6.72 11.08 -4.59
N ALA A 254 7.64 12.00 -4.85
CA ALA A 254 7.30 13.39 -5.17
C ALA A 254 6.43 13.48 -6.44
N ARG A 255 6.71 12.70 -7.49
CA ARG A 255 5.87 12.64 -8.71
C ARG A 255 4.46 12.13 -8.42
N LEU A 256 4.27 11.12 -7.57
CA LEU A 256 2.92 10.68 -7.14
C LEU A 256 2.13 11.85 -6.52
N ALA A 257 2.78 12.75 -5.78
CA ALA A 257 2.12 13.89 -5.17
C ALA A 257 1.58 14.90 -6.21
N HIS A 258 2.25 15.01 -7.37
CA HIS A 258 1.84 15.86 -8.49
C HIS A 258 0.76 15.22 -9.37
N LEU A 259 0.48 13.92 -9.23
CA LEU A 259 -0.64 13.24 -9.90
C LEU A 259 -1.98 13.44 -9.16
N LEU A 260 -1.95 14.03 -7.96
CA LEU A 260 -3.16 14.39 -7.24
C LEU A 260 -3.65 15.76 -7.72
N PRO A 261 -4.96 15.93 -7.97
CA PRO A 261 -5.51 17.26 -8.18
C PRO A 261 -5.36 18.10 -6.89
N PRO A 262 -5.37 19.44 -7.00
CA PRO A 262 -5.64 20.30 -5.84
C PRO A 262 -7.04 19.93 -5.31
N SER A 263 -7.10 19.15 -4.24
CA SER A 263 -8.35 18.58 -3.75
C SER A 263 -9.16 19.61 -2.97
N SER A 264 -10.45 19.74 -3.30
CA SER A 264 -11.43 20.52 -2.54
C SER A 264 -11.76 19.88 -1.19
N ASP A 265 -11.60 18.57 -1.08
CA ASP A 265 -12.09 17.74 0.02
C ASP A 265 -10.94 17.23 0.91
N ASN A 266 -9.68 17.58 0.60
CA ASN A 266 -8.57 17.37 1.49
C ASN A 266 -8.63 18.42 2.62
N PRO A 267 -8.88 18.03 3.90
CA PRO A 267 -8.89 18.98 5.01
C PRO A 267 -7.51 19.62 5.28
N HIS A 268 -6.46 19.16 4.60
CA HIS A 268 -5.07 19.58 4.75
C HIS A 268 -4.45 19.95 3.39
N PRO A 269 -4.85 21.09 2.77
CA PRO A 269 -4.39 21.49 1.43
C PRO A 269 -2.86 21.65 1.30
N HIS A 270 -2.13 21.71 2.42
CA HIS A 270 -0.66 21.75 2.45
C HIS A 270 0.02 20.40 2.21
N PHE A 271 -0.68 19.27 2.37
CA PHE A 271 -0.08 17.93 2.26
C PHE A 271 -0.90 17.01 1.35
N ALA A 272 -0.43 16.85 0.11
CA ALA A 272 -0.99 15.91 -0.86
C ALA A 272 -0.78 14.43 -0.46
N MET A 273 0.26 14.11 0.31
CA MET A 273 0.54 12.76 0.82
C MET A 273 1.38 12.77 2.10
N GLU A 274 1.32 11.66 2.83
CA GLU A 274 2.20 11.32 3.95
C GLU A 274 2.95 10.02 3.67
N VAL A 275 4.24 10.00 4.01
CA VAL A 275 5.15 8.84 3.90
C VAL A 275 5.60 8.46 5.31
N GLU A 276 5.28 7.24 5.71
CA GLU A 276 5.59 6.63 7.00
C GLU A 276 6.64 5.53 6.79
N GLU A 277 7.69 5.53 7.61
CA GLU A 277 8.69 4.45 7.60
C GLU A 277 8.29 3.34 8.56
N ASN A 278 8.23 2.10 8.07
CA ASN A 278 7.87 0.94 8.88
C ASN A 278 9.12 0.30 9.48
N TRP A 279 9.44 0.61 10.74
CA TRP A 279 10.61 0.07 11.45
C TRP A 279 10.26 -1.19 12.25
N MET A 280 11.12 -2.20 12.21
CA MET A 280 11.16 -3.26 13.23
C MET A 280 12.56 -3.33 13.83
N ASN A 281 12.65 -3.06 15.13
CA ASN A 281 13.91 -2.77 15.81
C ASN A 281 14.67 -1.68 15.01
N GLU A 282 15.98 -1.84 14.83
CA GLU A 282 16.86 -0.88 14.14
C GLU A 282 16.80 -0.97 12.60
N LYS A 283 15.82 -1.67 12.03
CA LYS A 283 15.73 -1.89 10.57
C LYS A 283 14.38 -1.49 10.01
N CYS A 284 14.38 -0.44 9.19
CA CYS A 284 13.28 -0.13 8.28
C CYS A 284 12.98 -1.35 7.38
N LYS A 285 11.70 -1.62 7.14
CA LYS A 285 11.19 -2.78 6.39
C LYS A 285 10.52 -2.39 5.09
N ALA A 286 9.73 -1.31 5.13
CA ALA A 286 8.93 -0.79 4.03
C ALA A 286 8.60 0.68 4.27
N LEU A 287 8.07 1.36 3.25
CA LEU A 287 7.35 2.62 3.41
C LEU A 287 5.84 2.37 3.29
N THR A 288 5.03 3.07 4.07
CA THR A 288 3.59 3.19 3.82
C THR A 288 3.28 4.61 3.41
N VAL A 289 2.62 4.79 2.26
CA VAL A 289 2.22 6.10 1.74
C VAL A 289 0.71 6.25 1.82
N TYR A 290 0.25 7.29 2.50
CA TYR A 290 -1.16 7.58 2.74
C TYR A 290 -1.63 8.76 1.87
N PHE A 291 -2.83 8.61 1.30
CA PHE A 291 -3.45 9.55 0.37
C PHE A 291 -4.88 9.94 0.81
N GLY A 292 -5.35 11.10 0.34
CA GLY A 292 -6.67 11.63 0.71
C GLY A 292 -6.77 11.90 2.22
N SER A 293 -7.95 11.68 2.80
CA SER A 293 -8.21 11.89 4.24
C SER A 293 -7.48 10.92 5.20
N LEU A 294 -6.59 10.06 4.69
CA LEU A 294 -5.71 9.20 5.50
C LEU A 294 -4.39 9.89 5.92
N VAL A 295 -4.11 11.07 5.35
CA VAL A 295 -3.00 11.95 5.75
C VAL A 295 -3.30 12.53 7.12
N SER A 296 -2.41 12.29 8.08
CA SER A 296 -2.61 12.67 9.48
C SER A 296 -2.49 14.18 9.68
N ASN A 297 -3.52 14.75 10.30
CA ASN A 297 -3.53 16.12 10.80
C ASN A 297 -2.45 16.29 11.87
N PRO A 298 -1.53 17.27 11.79
CA PRO A 298 -0.85 17.74 12.98
C PRO A 298 -1.85 18.51 13.83
N SER A 299 -2.30 17.93 14.94
CA SER A 299 -2.62 18.79 16.09
C SER A 299 -1.37 19.65 16.34
N PRO A 300 -1.47 20.99 16.37
CA PRO A 300 -0.32 21.80 16.75
C PRO A 300 0.17 21.31 18.12
N PRO A 301 1.48 21.37 18.41
CA PRO A 301 1.95 21.09 19.77
C PRO A 301 1.16 21.99 20.72
N SER A 302 0.56 21.39 21.74
CA SER A 302 -0.13 22.15 22.78
C SER A 302 0.84 23.20 23.35
N PRO A 303 0.37 24.45 23.57
CA PRO A 303 1.22 25.55 24.02
C PRO A 303 1.84 25.29 25.40
#